data_AF-A0A650AFC5-F1
#
_entry.id   AF-A0A650AFC5-F1
#
_cell.length_a   1.000
_cell.length_b   1.000
_cell.length_c   1.000
_cell.angle_alpha   90.00
_cell.angle_beta   90.00
_cell.angle_gamma   90.00
#
_symmetry.space_group_name_H-M   'P 1'
#
loop_
_entity.id
_entity.type
_entity.pdbx_description
1 polymer ?
#
loop_
_entity_poly.entity_id
_entity_poly.type
_entity_poly.pdbx_seq_one_letter_code
_entity_poly.pdbx_strand_id
1 'polypeptide(L)'
;MKNITNVLTKLLQRGFSTNSSSKFPEKVYKNAANEKAKILKENAGQTGIYCFQNLKDGLQYIGSAKNLSERLKYYYSETYMKGQLLRGKSIIYGSILKYGLDNFSLSILEYCELECLIKREKYYIELLNPVYNIIKDPTVPPMLGRKHTDVTIEKMQERLHSKETRTKISTGPPPSLQPYYASSRLEGGVYEGKF
;
A
#
# COMPACT_ATOMS: atom_id res chain seq x y z
N MET A 1 8.95 -22.15 9.25
CA MET A 1 9.51 -20.78 9.22
C MET A 1 10.25 -20.60 7.90
N LYS A 2 9.81 -19.69 7.02
CA LYS A 2 10.53 -19.41 5.77
C LYS A 2 11.65 -18.43 6.08
N ASN A 3 12.82 -18.96 6.43
CA ASN A 3 14.02 -18.15 6.63
C ASN A 3 14.39 -17.45 5.32
N ILE A 4 14.93 -16.23 5.43
CA ILE A 4 15.43 -15.41 4.30
C ILE A 4 16.41 -16.22 3.42
N THR A 5 17.13 -17.20 4.00
CA THR A 5 17.99 -18.16 3.30
C THR A 5 17.25 -19.06 2.30
N ASN A 6 15.99 -19.43 2.56
CA ASN A 6 15.17 -20.24 1.64
C ASN A 6 14.64 -19.42 0.45
N VAL A 7 14.63 -18.09 0.57
CA VAL A 7 14.21 -17.17 -0.50
C VAL A 7 15.32 -17.08 -1.55
N LEU A 8 16.58 -16.89 -1.13
CA LEU A 8 17.75 -16.87 -2.02
C LEU A 8 17.88 -18.16 -2.83
N THR A 9 17.69 -19.32 -2.21
CA THR A 9 17.71 -20.63 -2.90
C THR A 9 16.58 -20.77 -3.92
N LYS A 10 15.38 -20.25 -3.63
CA LYS A 10 14.24 -20.27 -4.57
C LYS A 10 14.41 -19.29 -5.74
N LEU A 11 15.15 -18.20 -5.55
CA LEU A 11 15.50 -17.25 -6.62
C LEU A 11 16.55 -17.82 -7.57
N LEU A 12 17.56 -18.51 -7.04
CA LEU A 12 18.57 -19.21 -7.83
C LEU A 12 17.97 -20.35 -8.68
N GLN A 13 16.99 -21.09 -8.15
CA GLN A 13 16.31 -22.18 -8.87
C GLN A 13 15.41 -21.70 -10.03
N ARG A 14 15.07 -20.39 -10.10
CA ARG A 14 14.17 -19.82 -11.10
C ARG A 14 14.87 -19.13 -12.28
N GLY A 15 16.20 -19.26 -12.39
CA GLY A 15 16.94 -18.86 -13.60
C GLY A 15 16.99 -17.34 -13.84
N PHE A 16 16.78 -16.50 -12.83
CA PHE A 16 17.02 -15.08 -12.96
C PHE A 16 18.53 -14.80 -12.98
N SER A 17 19.06 -14.52 -14.18
CA SER A 17 20.41 -13.96 -14.33
C SER A 17 20.42 -12.55 -13.74
N THR A 18 20.95 -12.40 -12.53
CA THR A 18 21.28 -11.08 -12.00
C THR A 18 22.74 -10.79 -12.36
N ASN A 19 22.96 -10.06 -13.46
CA ASN A 19 24.19 -9.29 -13.64
C ASN A 19 24.18 -8.11 -12.65
N SER A 20 24.33 -8.42 -11.37
CA SER A 20 24.63 -7.49 -10.28
C SER A 20 24.77 -8.31 -9.01
N SER A 21 25.84 -8.06 -8.28
CA SER A 21 26.14 -8.56 -6.93
C SER A 21 25.15 -8.04 -5.87
N SER A 22 23.84 -8.18 -6.13
CA SER A 22 22.80 -7.67 -5.23
C SER A 22 22.83 -8.43 -3.90
N LYS A 23 23.24 -7.73 -2.84
CA LYS A 23 23.12 -8.21 -1.46
C LYS A 23 21.64 -8.11 -1.10
N PHE A 24 20.96 -9.25 -1.03
CA PHE A 24 19.59 -9.31 -0.57
C PHE A 24 19.54 -9.84 0.87
N PRO A 25 18.93 -9.11 1.82
CA PRO A 25 18.37 -7.76 1.71
C PRO A 25 19.45 -6.67 1.61
N GLU A 26 19.12 -5.54 0.98
CA GLU A 26 20.02 -4.40 0.76
C GLU A 26 20.47 -3.75 2.08
N LYS A 27 19.53 -3.59 3.03
CA LYS A 27 19.81 -3.14 4.40
C LYS A 27 18.95 -3.85 5.42
N VAL A 28 19.50 -4.04 6.62
CA VAL A 28 18.79 -4.62 7.77
C VAL A 28 19.02 -3.77 9.01
N TYR A 29 17.92 -3.38 9.65
CA TYR A 29 17.88 -2.73 10.94
C TYR A 29 17.23 -3.71 11.92
N LYS A 30 18.01 -4.16 12.90
CA LYS A 30 17.62 -5.24 13.82
C LYS A 30 16.48 -4.78 14.75
N ASN A 31 16.45 -3.50 15.10
CA ASN A 31 15.39 -2.93 15.93
C ASN A 31 14.87 -1.62 15.34
N ALA A 32 13.64 -1.64 14.85
CA ALA A 32 13.03 -0.51 14.18
C ALA A 32 12.86 0.70 15.11
N ALA A 33 12.52 0.49 16.39
CA ALA A 33 12.38 1.60 17.34
C ALA A 33 13.71 2.29 17.66
N ASN A 34 14.72 1.51 18.04
CA ASN A 34 16.01 2.05 18.50
C ASN A 34 16.82 2.67 17.37
N GLU A 35 16.70 2.14 16.15
CA GLU A 35 17.46 2.61 14.99
C GLU A 35 16.70 3.70 14.19
N LYS A 36 15.61 4.27 14.72
CA LYS A 36 14.77 5.27 14.03
C LYS A 36 15.56 6.36 13.32
N ALA A 37 16.45 7.05 14.03
CA ALA A 37 17.19 8.18 13.46
C ALA A 37 18.08 7.75 12.29
N LYS A 38 18.75 6.60 12.43
CA LYS A 38 19.58 5.99 11.40
C LYS A 38 18.73 5.57 10.18
N ILE A 39 17.61 4.88 10.42
CA ILE A 39 16.66 4.48 9.38
C ILE A 39 16.18 5.68 8.57
N LEU A 40 15.77 6.77 9.24
CA LEU A 40 15.24 7.93 8.54
C LEU A 40 16.31 8.70 7.77
N LYS A 41 17.54 8.77 8.30
CA LYS A 41 18.67 9.44 7.64
C LYS A 41 19.14 8.66 6.42
N GLU A 42 19.34 7.36 6.55
CA GLU A 42 19.90 6.51 5.49
C GLU A 42 18.96 6.24 4.31
N ASN A 43 17.65 6.44 4.51
CA ASN A 43 16.63 6.20 3.48
C ASN A 43 15.95 7.50 3.01
N ALA A 44 16.53 8.66 3.31
CA ALA A 44 16.03 9.95 2.85
C ALA A 44 16.17 10.08 1.33
N GLY A 45 15.07 10.41 0.64
CA GLY A 45 15.06 10.57 -0.82
C GLY A 45 15.10 9.26 -1.62
N GLN A 46 15.24 8.12 -0.95
CA GLN A 46 15.34 6.83 -1.61
C GLN A 46 13.96 6.25 -1.93
N THR A 47 13.80 5.78 -3.16
CA THR A 47 12.67 4.96 -3.60
C THR A 47 12.99 3.48 -3.39
N GLY A 48 12.03 2.68 -2.92
CA GLY A 48 12.27 1.24 -2.78
C GLY A 48 11.20 0.46 -2.03
N ILE A 49 11.54 -0.81 -1.78
CA ILE A 49 10.70 -1.80 -1.11
C ILE A 49 11.28 -2.11 0.28
N TYR A 50 10.41 -2.10 1.29
CA TYR A 50 10.77 -2.39 2.67
C TYR A 50 9.92 -3.52 3.25
N CYS A 51 10.48 -4.18 4.27
CA CYS A 51 9.83 -5.23 5.03
C CYS A 51 9.89 -4.92 6.52
N PHE A 52 8.73 -4.83 7.17
CA PHE A 52 8.64 -4.95 8.62
C PHE A 52 8.45 -6.41 8.99
N GLN A 53 9.21 -6.91 9.94
CA GLN A 53 9.04 -8.25 10.49
C GLN A 53 8.89 -8.16 12.01
N ASN A 54 7.82 -8.75 12.53
CA ASN A 54 7.63 -8.90 13.96
C ASN A 54 8.58 -9.99 14.48
N LEU A 55 9.39 -9.64 15.47
CA LEU A 55 10.43 -10.50 16.03
C LEU A 55 9.85 -11.63 16.90
N LYS A 56 8.60 -11.50 17.36
CA LYS A 56 7.94 -12.51 18.20
C LYS A 56 7.42 -13.70 17.39
N ASP A 57 6.71 -13.43 16.29
CA ASP A 57 6.02 -14.44 15.49
C ASP A 57 6.61 -14.64 14.08
N GLY A 58 7.56 -13.79 13.68
CA GLY A 58 8.18 -13.79 12.36
C GLY A 58 7.26 -13.32 11.24
N LEU A 59 6.08 -12.77 11.56
CA LEU A 59 5.12 -12.31 10.57
C LEU A 59 5.58 -10.99 9.95
N GLN A 60 5.32 -10.86 8.66
CA GLN A 60 5.89 -9.82 7.82
C GLN A 60 4.83 -8.92 7.20
N TYR A 61 5.22 -7.67 6.96
CA TYR A 61 4.56 -6.69 6.11
C TYR A 61 5.55 -6.22 5.04
N ILE A 62 5.10 -6.12 3.80
CA ILE A 62 5.86 -5.56 2.67
C ILE A 62 5.17 -4.28 2.24
N GLY A 63 5.95 -3.24 1.99
CA GLY A 63 5.46 -2.01 1.42
C GLY A 63 6.47 -1.36 0.50
N SER A 64 5.99 -0.42 -0.30
CA SER A 64 6.81 0.40 -1.17
C SER A 64 6.68 1.89 -0.84
N ALA A 65 7.65 2.69 -1.29
CA ALA A 65 7.59 4.14 -1.20
C ALA A 65 8.47 4.82 -2.27
N LYS A 66 7.99 5.94 -2.81
CA LYS A 66 8.82 6.91 -3.56
C LYS A 66 9.87 7.57 -2.66
N ASN A 67 9.50 7.88 -1.42
CA ASN A 67 10.44 8.37 -0.41
C ASN A 67 10.28 7.50 0.84
N LEU A 68 11.25 6.60 1.05
CA LEU A 68 11.25 5.66 2.16
C LEU A 68 11.26 6.38 3.50
N SER A 69 12.09 7.39 3.70
CA SER A 69 12.13 8.14 4.97
C SER A 69 10.78 8.77 5.30
N GLU A 70 10.12 9.41 4.34
CA GLU A 70 8.78 9.98 4.55
C GLU A 70 7.74 8.91 4.88
N ARG A 71 7.72 7.80 4.14
CA ARG A 71 6.79 6.70 4.40
C ARG A 71 7.03 6.06 5.76
N LEU A 72 8.29 5.87 6.14
CA LEU A 72 8.69 5.20 7.36
C LEU A 72 8.34 6.03 8.60
N LYS A 73 8.40 7.37 8.53
CA LYS A 73 7.98 8.28 9.63
C LYS A 73 6.60 7.97 10.17
N TYR A 74 5.65 7.58 9.31
CA TYR A 74 4.28 7.28 9.71
C TYR A 74 4.17 6.11 10.69
N TYR A 75 5.06 5.11 10.62
CA TYR A 75 5.07 3.97 11.53
C TYR A 75 5.60 4.33 12.93
N TYR A 76 6.23 5.50 13.09
CA TYR A 76 6.66 6.03 14.39
C TYR A 76 5.66 7.01 15.00
N SER A 77 4.52 7.28 14.35
CA SER A 77 3.49 8.19 14.84
C SER A 77 2.25 7.41 15.25
N GLU A 78 2.07 7.24 16.56
CA GLU A 78 0.91 6.57 17.13
C GLU A 78 -0.41 7.27 16.74
N THR A 79 -0.44 8.61 16.77
CA THR A 79 -1.61 9.40 16.36
C THR A 79 -1.98 9.13 14.91
N TYR A 80 -0.99 9.09 14.01
CA TYR A 80 -1.24 8.77 12.61
C TYR A 80 -1.81 7.35 12.46
N MET A 81 -1.17 6.36 13.09
CA MET A 81 -1.61 4.96 13.02
C MET A 81 -3.04 4.78 13.54
N LYS A 82 -3.37 5.37 14.69
CA LYS A 82 -4.75 5.37 15.24
C LYS A 82 -5.73 6.04 14.27
N GLY A 83 -5.39 7.21 13.73
CA GLY A 83 -6.22 7.91 12.74
C GLY A 83 -6.44 7.12 11.44
N GLN A 84 -5.46 6.35 10.98
CA GLN A 84 -5.63 5.44 9.86
C GLN A 84 -6.58 4.28 10.19
N LEU A 85 -6.48 3.72 11.40
CA LEU A 85 -7.32 2.61 11.85
C LEU A 85 -8.79 2.99 12.04
N LEU A 86 -9.09 4.27 12.30
CA LEU A 86 -10.46 4.78 12.30
C LEU A 86 -11.10 4.79 10.91
N ARG A 87 -10.28 4.89 9.85
CA ARG A 87 -10.74 5.01 8.45
C ARG A 87 -10.70 3.71 7.68
N GLY A 88 -9.99 2.71 8.18
CA GLY A 88 -9.85 1.43 7.50
C GLY A 88 -8.99 0.43 8.26
N LYS A 89 -8.89 -0.78 7.72
CA LYS A 89 -8.13 -1.87 8.33
C LYS A 89 -6.67 -1.84 7.88
N SER A 90 -5.74 -1.83 8.84
CA SER A 90 -4.30 -2.00 8.59
C SER A 90 -3.73 -2.97 9.63
N ILE A 91 -3.35 -4.18 9.21
CA ILE A 91 -2.82 -5.19 10.14
C ILE A 91 -1.47 -4.75 10.70
N ILE A 92 -0.61 -4.14 9.89
CA ILE A 92 0.71 -3.66 10.35
C ILE A 92 0.58 -2.56 11.40
N TYR A 93 -0.31 -1.57 11.21
CA TYR A 93 -0.51 -0.51 12.22
C TYR A 93 -1.08 -1.09 13.51
N GLY A 94 -2.08 -1.97 13.43
CA GLY A 94 -2.63 -2.64 14.61
C GLY A 94 -1.58 -3.49 15.34
N SER A 95 -0.70 -4.16 14.60
CA SER A 95 0.35 -5.01 15.18
C SER A 95 1.43 -4.17 15.86
N ILE A 96 1.86 -3.06 15.25
CA ILE A 96 2.83 -2.13 15.87
C ILE A 96 2.24 -1.51 17.13
N LEU A 97 0.98 -1.07 17.12
CA LEU A 97 0.33 -0.50 18.31
C LEU A 97 0.14 -1.54 19.43
N LYS A 98 -0.11 -2.81 19.07
CA LYS A 98 -0.31 -3.88 20.04
C LYS A 98 1.00 -4.36 20.67
N TYR A 99 2.05 -4.53 19.86
CA TYR A 99 3.29 -5.16 20.30
C TYR A 99 4.43 -4.19 20.52
N GLY A 100 4.30 -2.93 20.13
CA GLY A 100 5.39 -1.96 20.16
C GLY A 100 6.35 -2.13 18.99
N LEU A 101 6.92 -1.03 18.51
CA LEU A 101 7.84 -1.02 17.37
C LEU A 101 9.23 -1.61 17.72
N ASP A 102 9.55 -1.72 19.00
CA ASP A 102 10.72 -2.41 19.56
C ASP A 102 10.73 -3.91 19.24
N ASN A 103 9.55 -4.50 19.03
CA ASN A 103 9.38 -5.89 18.64
C ASN A 103 9.41 -6.09 17.11
N PHE A 104 9.89 -5.11 16.35
CA PHE A 104 10.00 -5.20 14.90
C PHE A 104 11.42 -4.94 14.42
N SER A 105 11.85 -5.71 13.42
CA SER A 105 12.96 -5.34 12.55
C SER A 105 12.45 -4.69 11.27
N LEU A 106 13.26 -3.84 10.66
CA LEU A 106 13.02 -3.26 9.36
C LEU A 106 14.13 -3.69 8.40
N SER A 107 13.78 -4.18 7.22
CA SER A 107 14.73 -4.45 6.15
C SER A 107 14.37 -3.65 4.91
N ILE A 108 15.35 -3.04 4.25
CA ILE A 108 15.18 -2.55 2.89
C ILE A 108 15.51 -3.73 1.99
N LEU A 109 14.50 -4.20 1.26
CA LEU A 109 14.63 -5.34 0.37
C LEU A 109 15.37 -4.94 -0.90
N GLU A 110 15.04 -3.76 -1.43
CA GLU A 110 15.56 -3.26 -2.69
C GLU A 110 15.35 -1.75 -2.81
N TYR A 111 16.37 -1.02 -3.26
CA TYR A 111 16.18 0.32 -3.83
C TYR A 111 15.90 0.17 -5.33
N CYS A 112 14.89 0.86 -5.82
CA CYS A 112 14.47 0.74 -7.22
C CYS A 112 14.02 2.09 -7.79
N GLU A 113 13.93 2.15 -9.11
CA GLU A 113 13.33 3.27 -9.82
C GLU A 113 11.81 3.35 -9.54
N LEU A 114 11.24 4.55 -9.70
CA LEU A 114 9.85 4.83 -9.37
C LEU A 114 8.88 4.06 -10.27
N GLU A 115 9.23 3.89 -11.53
CA GLU A 115 8.47 3.22 -12.58
C GLU A 115 8.31 1.72 -12.28
N CYS A 116 9.29 1.15 -11.58
CA CYS A 116 9.29 -0.26 -11.21
C CYS A 116 8.63 -0.55 -9.86
N LEU A 117 8.27 0.47 -9.08
CA LEU A 117 7.91 0.33 -7.67
C LEU A 117 6.78 -0.66 -7.41
N ILE A 118 5.67 -0.55 -8.15
CA ILE A 118 4.51 -1.46 -8.01
C ILE A 118 4.87 -2.89 -8.44
N LYS A 119 5.62 -3.03 -9.52
CA LYS A 119 6.07 -4.35 -10.04
C LYS A 119 6.96 -5.05 -9.02
N ARG A 120 7.88 -4.33 -8.38
CA ARG A 120 8.77 -4.88 -7.34
C ARG A 120 8.02 -5.19 -6.05
N GLU A 121 7.09 -4.33 -5.64
CA GLU A 121 6.23 -4.61 -4.47
C GLU A 121 5.43 -5.90 -4.66
N LYS A 122 4.78 -6.07 -5.82
CA LYS A 122 4.05 -7.30 -6.18
C LYS A 122 4.97 -8.52 -6.11
N TYR A 123 6.13 -8.44 -6.74
CA TYR A 123 7.12 -9.51 -6.73
C TYR A 123 7.50 -9.96 -5.31
N TYR A 124 7.78 -9.02 -4.39
CA TYR A 124 8.13 -9.39 -3.01
C TYR A 124 6.95 -9.91 -2.19
N ILE A 125 5.73 -9.39 -2.41
CA ILE A 125 4.53 -9.92 -1.78
C ILE A 125 4.29 -11.38 -2.22
N GLU A 126 4.40 -11.68 -3.52
CA GLU A 126 4.23 -13.04 -4.04
C GLU A 126 5.35 -13.98 -3.56
N LEU A 127 6.59 -13.48 -3.49
CA LEU A 127 7.75 -14.25 -3.06
C LEU A 127 7.68 -14.64 -1.57
N LEU A 128 7.34 -13.68 -0.71
CA LEU A 128 7.39 -13.85 0.75
C LEU A 128 6.05 -14.26 1.35
N ASN A 129 4.94 -13.98 0.66
CA ASN A 129 3.56 -14.18 1.14
C ASN A 129 3.33 -13.59 2.55
N PRO A 130 3.58 -12.28 2.75
CA PRO A 130 3.52 -11.64 4.07
C PRO A 130 2.11 -11.65 4.64
N VAL A 131 1.95 -12.02 5.91
CA VAL A 131 0.63 -12.12 6.58
C VAL A 131 -0.02 -10.75 6.79
N TYR A 132 0.75 -9.72 7.07
CA TYR A 132 0.21 -8.39 7.40
C TYR A 132 -0.27 -7.60 6.17
N ASN A 133 0.07 -8.02 4.95
CA ASN A 133 -0.49 -7.44 3.72
C ASN A 133 -1.91 -7.97 3.50
N ILE A 134 -2.92 -7.10 3.64
CA ILE A 134 -4.33 -7.42 3.35
C ILE A 134 -4.53 -7.60 1.84
N ILE A 135 -3.95 -6.69 1.05
CA ILE A 135 -3.97 -6.74 -0.41
C ILE A 135 -2.72 -7.50 -0.85
N LYS A 136 -2.92 -8.61 -1.58
CA LYS A 136 -1.81 -9.42 -2.10
C LYS A 136 -1.34 -8.96 -3.47
N ASP A 137 -2.20 -8.30 -4.23
CA ASP A 137 -1.87 -7.76 -5.54
C ASP A 137 -1.98 -6.23 -5.54
N PRO A 138 -0.85 -5.51 -5.48
CA PRO A 138 -0.86 -4.04 -5.47
C PRO A 138 -1.21 -3.43 -6.83
N THR A 139 -1.29 -4.21 -7.92
CA THR A 139 -1.70 -3.69 -9.24
C THR A 139 -3.21 -3.48 -9.37
N VAL A 140 -4.00 -4.03 -8.44
CA VAL A 140 -5.46 -3.98 -8.47
C VAL A 140 -5.95 -2.88 -7.53
N PRO A 141 -6.93 -2.05 -7.93
CA PRO A 141 -7.52 -1.07 -7.03
C PRO A 141 -8.05 -1.74 -5.75
N PRO A 142 -7.82 -1.17 -4.55
CA PRO A 142 -8.16 -1.81 -3.27
C PRO A 142 -9.61 -2.27 -3.12
N MET A 143 -10.52 -1.64 -3.86
CA MET A 143 -11.97 -1.88 -3.83
C MET A 143 -12.48 -2.77 -4.97
N LEU A 144 -11.66 -3.03 -6.00
CA LEU A 144 -12.12 -3.76 -7.17
C LEU A 144 -12.50 -5.20 -6.76
N GLY A 145 -13.78 -5.55 -6.99
CA GLY A 145 -14.33 -6.87 -6.64
C GLY A 145 -14.69 -7.10 -5.17
N ARG A 146 -14.49 -6.12 -4.27
CA ARG A 146 -14.96 -6.25 -2.88
C ARG A 146 -16.46 -5.96 -2.78
N LYS A 147 -17.21 -6.92 -2.24
CA LYS A 147 -18.63 -6.74 -1.92
C LYS A 147 -18.77 -6.14 -0.52
N HIS A 148 -19.68 -5.19 -0.37
CA HIS A 148 -20.09 -4.72 0.96
C HIS A 148 -20.82 -5.84 1.70
N THR A 149 -20.72 -5.84 3.04
CA THR A 149 -21.51 -6.78 3.87
C THR A 149 -23.00 -6.48 3.75
N ASP A 150 -23.86 -7.49 3.93
CA ASP A 150 -25.32 -7.33 3.84
C ASP A 150 -25.84 -6.22 4.77
N VAL A 151 -25.33 -6.16 6.00
CA VAL A 151 -25.64 -5.09 6.97
C VAL A 151 -25.27 -3.70 6.44
N THR A 152 -24.16 -3.57 5.70
CA THR A 152 -23.76 -2.28 5.10
C THR A 152 -24.65 -1.95 3.91
N ILE A 153 -24.98 -2.94 3.08
CA ILE A 153 -25.89 -2.79 1.94
C ILE A 153 -27.25 -2.29 2.44
N GLU A 154 -27.79 -2.90 3.49
CA GLU A 154 -29.07 -2.54 4.11
C GLU A 154 -29.05 -1.09 4.63
N LYS A 155 -28.02 -0.69 5.40
CA LYS A 155 -27.85 0.71 5.84
C LYS A 155 -27.70 1.72 4.70
N MET A 156 -27.13 1.32 3.57
CA MET A 156 -27.05 2.16 2.37
C MET A 156 -28.40 2.25 1.66
N GLN A 157 -29.18 1.17 1.66
CA GLN A 157 -30.55 1.13 1.15
C GLN A 157 -31.53 1.91 2.04
N GLU A 158 -31.30 2.02 3.35
CA GLU A 158 -32.11 2.91 4.21
C GLU A 158 -31.90 4.39 3.89
N ARG A 159 -30.76 4.75 3.29
CA ARG A 159 -30.46 6.12 2.82
C ARG A 159 -31.08 6.42 1.44
N LEU A 160 -32.24 5.85 1.15
CA LEU A 160 -32.95 6.12 -0.10
C LEU A 160 -33.33 7.60 -0.18
N HIS A 161 -32.90 8.25 -1.26
CA HIS A 161 -33.42 9.55 -1.65
C HIS A 161 -34.95 9.48 -1.82
N SER A 162 -35.64 10.59 -1.51
CA SER A 162 -37.08 10.70 -1.73
C SER A 162 -37.43 10.33 -3.18
N LYS A 163 -38.67 9.87 -3.40
CA LYS A 163 -39.15 9.53 -4.76
C LYS A 163 -38.89 10.69 -5.73
N GLU A 164 -39.13 11.92 -5.28
CA GLU A 164 -38.90 13.14 -6.04
C GLU A 164 -37.41 13.35 -6.39
N THR A 165 -36.50 13.17 -5.44
CA THR A 165 -35.05 13.29 -5.69
C THR A 165 -34.55 12.20 -6.63
N ARG A 166 -35.06 10.96 -6.53
CA ARG A 166 -34.73 9.88 -7.47
C ARG A 166 -35.19 10.20 -8.89
N THR A 167 -36.39 10.76 -9.05
CA THR A 167 -36.90 11.21 -10.36
C THR A 167 -36.00 12.30 -10.94
N LYS A 168 -35.64 13.33 -10.16
CA LYS A 168 -34.76 14.42 -10.60
C LYS A 168 -33.37 13.94 -11.02
N ILE A 169 -32.80 12.96 -10.31
CA ILE A 169 -31.52 12.33 -10.67
C ILE A 169 -31.65 11.51 -11.96
N SER A 170 -32.76 10.77 -12.13
CA SER A 170 -33.00 9.94 -13.31
C SER A 170 -33.30 10.74 -14.57
N THR A 171 -33.99 11.88 -14.46
CA THR A 171 -34.38 12.73 -15.58
C THR A 171 -33.37 13.86 -15.82
N GLY A 172 -32.34 13.97 -14.98
CA GLY A 172 -31.32 14.98 -15.10
C GLY A 172 -30.47 14.76 -16.37
N PRO A 173 -30.03 15.84 -17.04
CA PRO A 173 -29.15 15.71 -18.18
C PRO A 173 -27.83 15.06 -17.74
N PRO A 174 -27.23 14.20 -18.59
CA PRO A 174 -25.92 13.61 -18.31
C PRO A 174 -24.90 14.73 -18.06
N PRO A 175 -23.84 14.47 -17.28
CA PRO A 175 -22.84 15.49 -16.91
C PRO A 175 -22.29 16.27 -18.12
N SER A 176 -22.16 15.61 -19.27
CA SER A 176 -21.71 16.19 -20.54
C SER A 176 -22.64 17.27 -21.13
N LEU A 177 -23.91 17.32 -20.72
CA LEU A 177 -24.93 18.26 -21.18
C LEU A 177 -25.33 19.29 -20.11
N GLN A 178 -24.67 19.28 -18.95
CA GLN A 178 -24.95 20.27 -17.91
C GLN A 178 -24.28 21.61 -18.24
N PRO A 179 -24.94 22.76 -18.02
CA PRO A 179 -24.47 24.09 -18.47
C PRO A 179 -23.05 24.45 -18.03
N TYR A 180 -22.65 24.00 -16.83
CA TYR A 180 -21.31 24.20 -16.27
C TYR A 180 -20.20 23.53 -17.10
N TYR A 181 -20.48 22.38 -17.72
CA TYR A 181 -19.55 21.66 -18.60
C TYR A 181 -19.67 22.09 -20.08
N ALA A 182 -20.75 22.79 -20.44
CA ALA A 182 -20.94 23.33 -21.79
C ALA A 182 -20.10 24.60 -22.03
N SER A 183 -19.84 25.41 -21.00
CA SER A 183 -19.06 26.65 -21.12
C SER A 183 -17.53 26.47 -21.14
N SER A 184 -17.02 25.25 -20.96
CA SER A 184 -15.58 24.93 -20.97
C SER A 184 -15.10 24.30 -22.29
N ARG A 185 -15.93 24.31 -23.35
CA ARG A 185 -15.59 23.70 -24.64
C ARG A 185 -15.50 24.68 -25.81
N LEU A 186 -14.96 25.87 -25.57
CA LEU A 186 -14.39 26.67 -26.64
C LEU A 186 -12.88 26.77 -26.37
N GLU A 187 -12.13 26.22 -27.33
CA GLU A 187 -10.66 26.17 -27.45
C GLU A 187 -9.91 25.06 -26.67
N GLY A 188 -9.76 23.91 -27.32
CA GLY A 188 -8.43 23.26 -27.42
C GLY A 188 -8.01 22.16 -26.43
N GLY A 189 -8.82 21.75 -25.45
CA GLY A 189 -8.41 20.71 -24.48
C GLY A 189 -8.99 19.32 -24.74
N VAL A 190 -8.18 18.38 -25.27
CA VAL A 190 -8.53 16.96 -25.32
C VAL A 190 -8.57 16.38 -23.90
N TYR A 191 -9.74 15.94 -23.44
CA TYR A 191 -9.84 15.11 -22.24
C TYR A 191 -9.63 13.64 -22.66
N GLU A 192 -8.42 13.11 -22.49
CA GLU A 192 -8.20 11.66 -22.47
C GLU A 192 -8.70 11.09 -21.14
N GLY A 193 -9.98 10.74 -21.09
CA GLY A 193 -10.51 9.89 -20.02
C GLY A 193 -10.00 8.46 -20.19
N LYS A 194 -8.89 8.12 -19.52
CA LYS A 194 -8.48 6.72 -19.36
C LYS A 194 -9.24 6.12 -18.17
N PHE A 195 -10.13 5.18 -18.47
CA PHE A 195 -10.59 4.16 -17.51
C PHE A 195 -9.52 3.09 -17.33
#